data_AF-A0A7C5TWU0-F1
#
_entry.id   AF-A0A7C5TWU0-F1
#
_cell.length_a   1.000
_cell.length_b   1.000
_cell.length_c   1.000
_cell.angle_alpha   90.00
_cell.angle_beta   90.00
_cell.angle_gamma   90.00
#
_symmetry.space_group_name_H-M   'P 1'
#
loop_
_entity.id
_entity.type
_entity.pdbx_description
1 polymer ?
#
loop_
_entity_poly.entity_id
_entity_poly.type
_entity_poly.pdbx_seq_one_letter_code
_entity_poly.pdbx_strand_id
1 'polypeptide(L)'
;MPETPTILVADSLDERRRTLGLGLYEGGYEVINAVNAEEAIRFTAGLNPTLVLVHTGLEGAEPLELHQRLAATGLELPPFLVLHDGDIEIGDDIPESGMYFLSSVDLTSARLLQQVRLLLLSRELGGDLAERIDVLYSDLTRVSIGDLLSVLQKHVITGVIRLAVSPEAGIWVRDGLVMDAYWGAVRGRKAFNRIASLRGGAFTIDLEAPPEERNIDTDLATLVSDAVEERFQLDELFRDLPPLNSRVELEMGDQFFSLEFTETEREILTQVQKVRNFSELIDVVPHVDLEVVKAVADLRAQGILKLVEPKQKLHVVTDSTADILPVQARRLGITVVPLSVLFGSQVFKDGIDLQPDQFYKRLVESQRLPTTSPPSIGEFKEAYGKLIGDGDIISLHISTVLSDTAKRAQDAVKQGAETFQQLREASGLTGLPVIRVVDSWQTTVGLGMMVQLLVRMVERGLGADEIVRRLEDQKKRFHLIFSVDTLEYLKKGGRIGRAQAMIGTLLGIKPILSLHEGEVTPIDRVRGGRNVIPKLISILKGRVKVDRPVFVGIGHASAPRWAGKLREAIVENFKVIEVYESQIGPIVGTHVGPGTVGASFFQPTEEELELLRPLD
;
A
#
# COMPACT_ATOMS: atom_id res chain seq x y z
N MET A 1 14.55 27.63 21.07
CA MET A 1 15.02 26.22 21.09
C MET A 1 13.78 25.37 21.15
N PRO A 2 13.66 24.25 20.41
CA PRO A 2 12.54 23.35 20.65
C PRO A 2 12.58 22.92 22.12
N GLU A 3 11.46 23.00 22.82
CA GLU A 3 11.36 22.55 24.21
C GLU A 3 11.65 21.05 24.27
N THR A 4 12.52 20.64 25.21
CA THR A 4 12.81 19.24 25.47
C THR A 4 11.51 18.56 25.91
N PRO A 5 11.08 17.44 25.29
CA PRO A 5 9.83 16.81 25.68
C PRO A 5 9.90 16.32 27.14
N THR A 6 8.83 16.60 27.89
CA THR A 6 8.73 16.23 29.30
C THR A 6 7.92 14.95 29.44
N ILE A 7 8.44 13.95 30.16
CA ILE A 7 7.76 12.67 30.40
C ILE A 7 7.48 12.54 31.90
N LEU A 8 6.22 12.27 32.22
CA LEU A 8 5.82 11.94 33.58
C LEU A 8 5.88 10.43 33.77
N VAL A 9 6.65 9.95 34.75
CA VAL A 9 6.75 8.55 35.15
C VAL A 9 5.98 8.35 36.46
N ALA A 10 4.81 7.76 36.36
CA ALA A 10 3.94 7.41 37.48
C ALA A 10 4.06 5.92 37.81
N ASP A 11 4.73 5.63 38.92
CA ASP A 11 4.95 4.27 39.39
C ASP A 11 5.21 4.29 40.89
N SER A 12 4.58 3.40 41.66
CA SER A 12 4.76 3.37 43.12
C SER A 12 6.05 2.66 43.54
N LEU A 13 6.63 1.80 42.68
CA LEU A 13 7.90 1.13 42.97
C LEU A 13 9.09 2.06 42.69
N ASP A 14 9.80 2.46 43.76
CA ASP A 14 10.89 3.44 43.69
C ASP A 14 12.06 3.00 42.80
N GLU A 15 12.48 1.74 42.88
CA GLU A 15 13.59 1.20 42.07
C GLU A 15 13.28 1.22 40.58
N ARG A 16 12.07 0.75 40.19
CA ARG A 16 11.63 0.75 38.80
C ARG A 16 11.45 2.18 38.27
N ARG A 17 10.77 3.04 39.03
CA ARG A 17 10.60 4.47 38.70
C ARG A 17 11.94 5.16 38.44
N ARG A 18 12.94 4.96 39.30
CA ARG A 18 14.30 5.51 39.11
C ARG A 18 15.00 4.96 37.87
N THR A 19 14.88 3.66 37.63
CA THR A 19 15.50 2.99 36.48
C THR A 19 14.91 3.50 35.16
N LEU A 20 13.58 3.56 35.07
CA LEU A 20 12.85 4.12 33.92
C LEU A 20 13.20 5.60 33.73
N GLY A 21 13.18 6.38 34.81
CA GLY A 21 13.49 7.80 34.77
C GLY A 21 14.93 8.10 34.35
N LEU A 22 15.91 7.34 34.84
CA LEU A 22 17.31 7.50 34.42
C LEU A 22 17.48 7.19 32.94
N GLY A 23 16.90 6.09 32.45
CA GLY A 23 16.97 5.72 31.03
C GLY A 23 16.35 6.75 30.10
N LEU A 24 15.23 7.37 30.49
CA LEU A 24 14.60 8.45 29.72
C LEU A 24 15.42 9.75 29.78
N TYR A 25 15.99 10.08 30.94
CA TYR A 25 16.87 11.23 31.09
C TYR A 25 18.14 11.12 30.22
N GLU A 26 18.81 9.97 30.27
CA GLU A 26 19.95 9.66 29.39
C GLU A 26 19.55 9.69 27.90
N GLY A 27 18.29 9.35 27.61
CA GLY A 27 17.68 9.45 26.30
C GLY A 27 17.35 10.86 25.81
N GLY A 28 17.59 11.90 26.64
CA GLY A 28 17.40 13.30 26.31
C GLY A 28 16.05 13.89 26.68
N TYR A 29 15.29 13.26 27.58
CA TYR A 29 13.99 13.74 28.04
C TYR A 29 14.05 14.39 29.41
N GLU A 30 13.19 15.39 29.65
CA GLU A 30 12.93 15.86 31.01
C GLU A 30 11.99 14.89 31.72
N VAL A 31 12.32 14.47 32.94
CA VAL A 31 11.56 13.43 33.65
C VAL A 31 10.95 13.97 34.94
N ILE A 32 9.64 13.83 35.05
CA ILE A 32 8.87 14.11 36.27
C ILE A 32 8.48 12.78 36.89
N ASN A 33 8.75 12.59 38.18
CA ASN A 33 8.40 11.37 38.89
C ASN A 33 7.16 11.59 39.75
N ALA A 34 6.19 10.68 39.67
CA ALA A 34 5.01 10.63 40.53
C ALA A 34 4.95 9.28 41.25
N VAL A 35 4.76 9.30 42.58
CA VAL A 35 4.75 8.05 43.37
C VAL A 35 3.36 7.43 43.51
N ASN A 36 2.31 8.20 43.21
CA ASN A 36 0.91 7.79 43.30
C ASN A 36 0.03 8.59 42.31
N ALA A 37 -1.24 8.21 42.22
CA ALA A 37 -2.21 8.84 41.32
C ALA A 37 -2.47 10.33 41.61
N GLU A 38 -2.45 10.77 42.88
CA GLU A 38 -2.67 12.18 43.23
C GLU A 38 -1.55 13.08 42.72
N GLU A 39 -0.30 12.64 42.88
CA GLU A 39 0.85 13.33 42.31
C GLU A 39 0.82 13.33 40.79
N ALA A 40 0.47 12.19 40.17
CA ALA A 40 0.34 12.09 38.73
C ALA A 40 -0.68 13.10 38.18
N ILE A 41 -1.85 13.23 38.83
CA ILE A 41 -2.87 14.21 38.44
C ILE A 41 -2.33 15.64 38.58
N ARG A 42 -1.77 15.97 39.75
CA ARG A 42 -1.26 17.32 40.05
C ARG A 42 -0.18 17.74 39.08
N PHE A 43 0.78 16.86 38.79
CA PHE A 43 1.89 17.14 37.89
C PHE A 43 1.45 17.15 36.43
N THR A 44 0.52 16.29 36.01
CA THR A 44 -0.03 16.34 34.65
C THR A 44 -0.74 17.67 34.40
N ALA A 45 -1.59 18.11 35.34
CA ALA A 45 -2.32 19.37 35.23
C ALA A 45 -1.41 20.61 35.34
N GLY A 46 -0.37 20.56 36.17
CA GLY A 46 0.48 21.71 36.46
C GLY A 46 1.69 21.88 35.53
N LEU A 47 2.19 20.78 34.97
CA LEU A 47 3.45 20.75 34.20
C LEU A 47 3.26 20.33 32.74
N ASN A 48 2.05 19.92 32.34
CA ASN A 48 1.68 19.61 30.96
C ASN A 48 2.68 18.68 30.23
N PRO A 49 2.93 17.46 30.76
CA PRO A 49 3.90 16.56 30.16
C PRO A 49 3.48 16.15 28.75
N THR A 50 4.46 15.87 27.90
CA THR A 50 4.24 15.43 26.51
C THR A 50 3.76 13.97 26.44
N LEU A 51 4.09 13.17 27.47
CA LEU A 51 3.73 11.75 27.62
C LEU A 51 3.58 11.41 29.10
N VAL A 52 2.60 10.56 29.43
CA VAL A 52 2.46 9.94 30.75
C VAL A 52 2.80 8.45 30.64
N LEU A 53 3.90 8.04 31.28
CA LEU A 53 4.26 6.64 31.49
C LEU A 53 3.68 6.20 32.84
N VAL A 54 2.76 5.25 32.85
CA VAL A 54 2.07 4.81 34.07
C VAL A 54 2.15 3.29 34.22
N HIS A 55 2.50 2.81 35.40
CA HIS A 55 2.45 1.38 35.69
C HIS A 55 1.07 0.96 36.22
N THR A 56 0.58 -0.24 35.90
CA THR A 56 -0.73 -0.75 36.40
C THR A 56 -0.79 -0.81 37.92
N GLY A 57 0.31 -1.18 38.58
CA GLY A 57 0.45 -1.16 40.04
C GLY A 57 0.62 0.23 40.69
N LEU A 58 0.15 1.32 40.07
CA LEU A 58 0.19 2.66 40.68
C LEU A 58 -0.80 2.77 41.85
N GLU A 59 -0.34 3.24 43.00
CA GLU A 59 -1.18 3.45 44.18
C GLU A 59 -2.19 4.59 43.97
N GLY A 60 -3.44 4.35 44.33
CA GLY A 60 -4.51 5.36 44.41
C GLY A 60 -5.44 5.47 43.20
N ALA A 61 -5.09 4.90 42.05
CA ALA A 61 -5.99 4.71 40.89
C ALA A 61 -5.37 3.78 39.86
N GLU A 62 -6.18 2.92 39.25
CA GLU A 62 -5.80 2.17 38.05
C GLU A 62 -5.58 3.13 36.85
N PRO A 63 -4.75 2.79 35.84
CA PRO A 63 -4.45 3.68 34.72
C PRO A 63 -5.65 4.24 33.96
N LEU A 64 -6.71 3.43 33.77
CA LEU A 64 -7.95 3.89 33.11
C LEU A 64 -8.71 4.90 33.97
N GLU A 65 -8.80 4.64 35.29
CA GLU A 65 -9.45 5.56 36.22
C GLU A 65 -8.66 6.88 36.30
N LEU A 66 -7.33 6.82 36.32
CA LEU A 66 -6.45 7.98 36.27
C LEU A 66 -6.70 8.81 35.00
N HIS A 67 -6.77 8.16 33.83
CA HIS A 67 -7.06 8.80 32.55
C HIS A 67 -8.43 9.50 32.57
N GLN A 68 -9.48 8.82 33.03
CA GLN A 68 -10.83 9.37 33.13
C GLN A 68 -10.92 10.56 34.09
N ARG A 69 -10.24 10.48 35.24
CA ARG A 69 -10.18 11.57 36.22
C ARG A 69 -9.50 12.80 35.63
N LEU A 70 -8.44 12.62 34.85
CA LEU A 70 -7.77 13.70 34.14
C LEU A 70 -8.64 14.26 33.01
N ALA A 71 -9.32 13.42 32.24
CA ALA A 71 -10.24 13.86 31.17
C ALA A 71 -11.38 14.73 31.73
N ALA A 72 -11.89 14.38 32.93
CA ALA A 72 -12.93 15.14 33.62
C ALA A 72 -12.50 16.56 34.03
N THR A 73 -11.20 16.87 34.04
CA THR A 73 -10.69 18.23 34.30
C THR A 73 -10.81 19.17 33.10
N GLY A 74 -11.16 18.66 31.92
CA GLY A 74 -11.25 19.43 30.68
C GLY A 74 -9.89 19.73 30.03
N LEU A 75 -8.80 19.11 30.53
CA LEU A 75 -7.48 19.18 29.91
C LEU A 75 -7.44 18.33 28.62
N GLU A 76 -6.70 18.82 27.63
CA GLU A 76 -6.26 17.97 26.52
C GLU A 76 -5.19 17.01 27.05
N LEU A 77 -5.48 15.71 27.01
CA LEU A 77 -4.60 14.73 27.63
C LEU A 77 -3.42 14.38 26.73
N PRO A 78 -2.20 14.27 27.29
CA PRO A 78 -1.12 13.61 26.59
C PRO A 78 -1.43 12.11 26.44
N PRO A 79 -0.75 11.40 25.52
CA PRO A 79 -0.84 9.96 25.44
C PRO A 79 -0.39 9.31 26.76
N PHE A 80 -0.93 8.12 27.01
CA PHE A 80 -0.63 7.27 28.15
C PHE A 80 0.07 6.01 27.65
N LEU A 81 1.28 5.76 28.13
CA LEU A 81 1.98 4.50 27.97
C LEU A 81 1.84 3.70 29.26
N VAL A 82 1.00 2.67 29.22
CA VAL A 82 0.67 1.81 30.36
C VAL A 82 1.61 0.61 30.41
N LEU A 83 2.45 0.55 31.44
CA LEU A 83 3.35 -0.57 31.73
C LEU A 83 2.65 -1.63 32.56
N HIS A 84 2.84 -2.91 32.21
CA HIS A 84 2.19 -4.03 32.90
C HIS A 84 3.04 -5.29 33.03
N ASP A 85 2.93 -5.96 34.18
CA ASP A 85 3.79 -7.09 34.61
C ASP A 85 3.36 -8.49 34.09
N GLY A 86 2.41 -8.61 33.14
CA GLY A 86 1.95 -9.92 32.61
C GLY A 86 1.14 -9.84 31.32
N ASP A 87 0.54 -10.94 30.83
CA ASP A 87 -0.38 -10.88 29.69
C ASP A 87 -1.69 -10.21 30.10
N ILE A 88 -1.85 -8.94 29.74
CA ILE A 88 -3.15 -8.28 29.86
C ILE A 88 -4.03 -8.81 28.74
N GLU A 89 -5.10 -9.53 29.08
CA GLU A 89 -6.29 -9.59 28.23
C GLU A 89 -6.82 -8.16 28.14
N ILE A 90 -6.45 -7.44 27.07
CA ILE A 90 -6.91 -6.06 26.87
C ILE A 90 -8.43 -6.14 26.77
N GLY A 91 -9.14 -5.76 27.84
CA GLY A 91 -10.60 -5.87 27.93
C GLY A 91 -11.30 -5.24 26.72
N ASP A 92 -12.49 -5.75 26.40
CA ASP A 92 -13.28 -5.49 25.18
C ASP A 92 -13.58 -3.99 24.88
N ASP A 93 -13.26 -3.07 25.79
CA ASP A 93 -13.67 -1.65 25.78
C ASP A 93 -12.52 -0.61 25.81
N ILE A 94 -11.30 -0.92 25.37
CA ILE A 94 -10.23 0.11 25.23
C ILE A 94 -9.75 0.16 23.76
N PRO A 95 -9.78 1.33 23.09
CA PRO A 95 -9.21 2.56 23.61
C PRO A 95 -10.17 3.74 23.63
N GLU A 96 -10.30 4.37 24.81
CA GLU A 96 -10.29 5.83 24.83
C GLU A 96 -9.03 6.28 24.06
N SER A 97 -9.21 7.12 23.05
CA SER A 97 -8.13 7.63 22.22
C SER A 97 -6.98 8.14 23.10
N GLY A 98 -5.76 7.62 22.93
CA GLY A 98 -4.57 8.10 23.62
C GLY A 98 -3.92 7.13 24.63
N MET A 99 -4.52 5.98 24.94
CA MET A 99 -3.89 4.95 25.80
C MET A 99 -3.23 3.82 25.00
N TYR A 100 -2.02 3.42 25.40
CA TYR A 100 -1.22 2.38 24.77
C TYR A 100 -0.59 1.46 25.83
N PHE A 101 -0.35 0.19 25.50
CA PHE A 101 0.11 -0.81 26.47
C PHE A 101 1.47 -1.40 26.08
N LEU A 102 2.32 -1.58 27.07
CA LEU A 102 3.65 -2.16 26.92
C LEU A 102 3.95 -3.06 28.12
N SER A 103 4.37 -4.30 27.83
CA SER A 103 4.79 -5.21 28.90
C SER A 103 6.07 -4.70 29.55
N SER A 104 6.10 -4.69 30.89
CA SER A 104 7.31 -4.43 31.69
C SER A 104 8.21 -5.65 31.79
N VAL A 105 7.75 -6.84 31.38
CA VAL A 105 8.54 -8.08 31.38
C VAL A 105 9.68 -7.94 30.36
N ASP A 106 10.92 -8.16 30.83
CA ASP A 106 12.15 -8.00 30.05
C ASP A 106 12.31 -6.63 29.37
N LEU A 107 11.66 -5.59 29.91
CA LEU A 107 11.73 -4.23 29.36
C LEU A 107 13.05 -3.56 29.74
N THR A 108 13.93 -3.40 28.76
CA THR A 108 15.18 -2.63 28.91
C THR A 108 14.92 -1.12 28.70
N SER A 109 15.78 -0.26 29.28
CA SER A 109 15.71 1.19 29.07
C SER A 109 15.81 1.56 27.59
N ALA A 110 16.65 0.87 26.81
CA ALA A 110 16.78 1.08 25.37
C ALA A 110 15.49 0.76 24.61
N ARG A 111 14.81 -0.34 24.98
CA ARG A 111 13.53 -0.72 24.38
C ARG A 111 12.44 0.29 24.72
N LEU A 112 12.30 0.67 25.99
CA LEU A 112 11.38 1.72 26.42
C LEU A 112 11.61 3.01 25.63
N LEU A 113 12.87 3.41 25.47
CA LEU A 113 13.24 4.64 24.77
C LEU A 113 12.79 4.64 23.31
N GLN A 114 12.97 3.53 22.59
CA GLN A 114 12.48 3.39 21.21
C GLN A 114 10.95 3.45 21.13
N GLN A 115 10.22 2.89 22.12
CA GLN A 115 8.76 2.97 22.17
C GLN A 115 8.25 4.38 22.41
N VAL A 116 8.89 5.10 23.34
CA VAL A 116 8.59 6.52 23.58
C VAL A 116 8.84 7.35 22.32
N ARG A 117 9.97 7.13 21.63
CA ARG A 117 10.29 7.82 20.38
C ARG A 117 9.25 7.54 19.29
N LEU A 118 8.84 6.28 19.10
CA LEU A 118 7.81 5.92 18.12
C LEU A 118 6.45 6.54 18.45
N LEU A 119 6.11 6.62 19.74
CA LEU A 119 4.87 7.25 20.21
C LEU A 119 4.85 8.77 19.99
N LEU A 120 5.97 9.45 20.21
CA LEU A 120 6.09 10.87 19.92
C LEU A 120 6.11 11.14 18.42
N LEU A 121 6.76 10.26 17.65
CA LEU A 121 6.79 10.28 16.19
C LEU A 121 5.39 10.17 15.58
N SER A 122 4.55 9.26 16.08
CA SER A 122 3.20 9.04 15.55
C SER A 122 2.35 10.32 15.61
N ARG A 123 2.52 11.13 16.66
CA ARG A 123 1.87 12.43 16.82
C ARG A 123 2.37 13.46 15.81
N GLU A 124 3.67 13.49 15.55
CA GLU A 124 4.27 14.41 14.57
C GLU A 124 3.84 14.05 13.13
N LEU A 125 3.70 12.75 12.82
CA LEU A 125 3.29 12.27 11.50
C LEU A 125 1.76 12.16 11.30
N GLY A 126 0.98 12.25 12.39
CA GLY A 126 -0.47 11.99 12.36
C GLY A 126 -0.82 10.55 11.98
N GLY A 127 0.01 9.58 12.37
CA GLY A 127 -0.17 8.15 12.10
C GLY A 127 -0.82 7.39 13.26
N ASP A 128 -1.31 6.18 12.98
CA ASP A 128 -1.94 5.30 13.97
C ASP A 128 -0.95 4.25 14.45
N LEU A 129 -0.80 4.07 15.77
CA LEU A 129 0.02 2.98 16.32
C LEU A 129 -0.77 1.67 16.43
N ALA A 130 -0.05 0.55 16.38
CA ALA A 130 -0.55 -0.76 16.80
C ALA A 130 -0.94 -0.77 18.29
N GLU A 131 -1.63 -1.84 18.73
CA GLU A 131 -2.01 -2.00 20.16
C GLU A 131 -0.79 -2.26 21.05
N ARG A 132 0.17 -3.03 20.54
CA ARG A 132 1.54 -3.02 21.02
C ARG A 132 2.19 -1.83 20.33
N ILE A 133 2.74 -0.88 21.08
CA ILE A 133 3.57 0.15 20.44
C ILE A 133 4.80 -0.61 20.00
N ASP A 134 4.99 -0.76 18.70
CA ASP A 134 6.14 -1.38 18.04
C ASP A 134 6.01 -1.17 16.53
N VAL A 135 4.76 -1.06 16.06
CA VAL A 135 4.41 -0.71 14.69
C VAL A 135 3.65 0.63 14.60
N LEU A 136 4.14 1.54 13.76
CA LEU A 136 3.44 2.77 13.36
C LEU A 136 2.91 2.64 11.93
N TYR A 137 1.62 2.87 11.74
CA TYR A 137 0.95 2.89 10.45
C TYR A 137 0.76 4.33 9.95
N SER A 138 1.17 4.60 8.70
CA SER A 138 0.94 5.90 8.05
C SER A 138 0.91 5.75 6.52
N ASP A 139 0.88 6.88 5.80
CA ASP A 139 0.88 6.94 4.34
C ASP A 139 1.85 8.02 3.82
N LEU A 140 2.58 7.69 2.75
CA LEU A 140 3.53 8.59 2.08
C LEU A 140 2.86 9.80 1.39
N THR A 141 1.53 9.81 1.23
CA THR A 141 0.78 11.00 0.81
C THR A 141 0.81 12.13 1.84
N ARG A 142 1.03 11.80 3.13
CA ARG A 142 1.08 12.76 4.23
C ARG A 142 2.48 13.31 4.47
N VAL A 143 3.50 12.52 4.14
CA VAL A 143 4.91 12.83 4.38
C VAL A 143 5.76 12.17 3.28
N SER A 144 6.62 12.94 2.62
CA SER A 144 7.53 12.37 1.62
C SER A 144 8.54 11.43 2.30
N ILE A 145 9.17 10.51 1.55
CA ILE A 145 10.19 9.63 2.17
C ILE A 145 11.34 10.45 2.79
N GLY A 146 11.72 11.57 2.15
CA GLY A 146 12.82 12.41 2.62
C GLY A 146 12.47 13.11 3.93
N ASP A 147 11.24 13.66 4.01
CA ASP A 147 10.74 14.26 5.24
C ASP A 147 10.58 13.21 6.34
N LEU A 148 10.05 12.02 6.01
CA LEU A 148 9.92 10.91 6.94
C LEU A 148 11.28 10.56 7.54
N LEU A 149 12.28 10.29 6.70
CA LEU A 149 13.63 9.95 7.14
C LEU A 149 14.26 11.08 7.97
N SER A 150 14.00 12.34 7.64
CA SER A 150 14.48 13.48 8.43
C SER A 150 13.86 13.50 9.82
N VAL A 151 12.57 13.18 9.93
CA VAL A 151 11.88 13.06 11.22
C VAL A 151 12.38 11.83 12.00
N LEU A 152 12.63 10.69 11.34
CA LEU A 152 13.26 9.52 11.99
C LEU A 152 14.66 9.83 12.50
N GLN A 153 15.43 10.63 11.75
CA GLN A 153 16.75 11.10 12.16
C GLN A 153 16.67 11.99 13.39
N LYS A 154 15.73 12.93 13.40
CA LYS A 154 15.46 13.81 14.55
C LYS A 154 15.07 13.03 15.82
N HIS A 155 14.25 11.99 15.68
CA HIS A 155 13.80 11.16 16.80
C HIS A 155 14.73 9.98 17.13
N VAL A 156 15.83 9.80 16.39
CA VAL A 156 16.83 8.73 16.61
C VAL A 156 16.17 7.35 16.63
N ILE A 157 15.33 7.08 15.64
CA ILE A 157 14.58 5.83 15.50
C ILE A 157 15.49 4.72 14.93
N THR A 158 15.38 3.53 15.51
CA THR A 158 15.98 2.30 14.98
C THR A 158 14.86 1.34 14.61
N GLY A 159 14.88 0.84 13.37
CA GLY A 159 13.78 0.02 12.85
C GLY A 159 13.85 -0.20 11.34
N VAL A 160 12.72 -0.62 10.78
CA VAL A 160 12.50 -0.76 9.34
C VAL A 160 11.23 -0.02 8.93
N ILE A 161 11.34 0.75 7.85
CA ILE A 161 10.18 1.28 7.15
C ILE A 161 9.77 0.23 6.12
N ARG A 162 8.56 -0.33 6.21
CA ARG A 162 8.03 -1.27 5.20
C ARG A 162 6.93 -0.60 4.40
N LEU A 163 6.91 -0.83 3.09
CA LEU A 163 5.97 -0.17 2.20
C LEU A 163 4.87 -1.15 1.76
N ALA A 164 3.61 -0.74 1.82
CA ALA A 164 2.49 -1.56 1.37
C ALA A 164 2.50 -1.79 -0.16
N VAL A 165 3.18 -0.93 -0.91
CA VAL A 165 3.33 -1.03 -2.38
C VAL A 165 3.97 -2.34 -2.84
N SER A 166 4.80 -2.95 -1.99
CA SER A 166 5.40 -4.27 -2.19
C SER A 166 5.82 -4.83 -0.83
N PRO A 167 5.43 -6.07 -0.47
CA PRO A 167 5.87 -6.70 0.78
C PRO A 167 7.39 -6.87 0.86
N GLU A 168 8.09 -6.81 -0.27
CA GLU A 168 9.56 -6.84 -0.36
C GLU A 168 10.17 -5.45 -0.60
N ALA A 169 9.51 -4.38 -0.14
CA ALA A 169 10.09 -3.03 -0.20
C ALA A 169 10.22 -2.40 1.19
N GLY A 170 11.40 -1.87 1.50
CA GLY A 170 11.64 -1.18 2.76
C GLY A 170 13.01 -0.55 2.92
N ILE A 171 13.17 0.22 4.00
CA ILE A 171 14.41 0.92 4.37
C ILE A 171 14.75 0.59 5.82
N TRP A 172 15.95 0.08 6.05
CA TRP A 172 16.50 -0.15 7.38
C TRP A 172 17.13 1.13 7.92
N VAL A 173 16.81 1.48 9.16
CA VAL A 173 17.36 2.64 9.86
C VAL A 173 17.95 2.23 11.21
N ARG A 174 19.10 2.80 11.57
CA ARG A 174 19.73 2.67 12.89
C ARG A 174 20.06 4.05 13.41
N ASP A 175 19.54 4.37 14.58
CA ASP A 175 19.72 5.65 15.25
C ASP A 175 19.43 6.84 14.31
N GLY A 176 18.41 6.68 13.47
CA GLY A 176 18.00 7.68 12.49
C GLY A 176 18.79 7.71 11.18
N LEU A 177 19.85 6.90 11.04
CA LEU A 177 20.65 6.80 9.82
C LEU A 177 20.15 5.67 8.93
N VAL A 178 20.12 5.91 7.62
CA VAL A 178 19.81 4.86 6.63
C VAL A 178 20.96 3.86 6.59
N MET A 179 20.63 2.59 6.80
CA MET A 179 21.56 1.47 6.82
C MET A 179 21.59 0.72 5.51
N ASP A 180 20.40 0.39 5.00
CA ASP A 180 20.20 -0.34 3.76
C ASP A 180 18.76 -0.10 3.25
N ALA A 181 18.50 -0.44 2.00
CA ALA A 181 17.16 -0.46 1.43
C ALA A 181 16.98 -1.71 0.56
N TYR A 182 15.74 -2.15 0.41
CA TYR A 182 15.41 -3.33 -0.38
C TYR A 182 14.14 -3.12 -1.19
N TRP A 183 14.10 -3.69 -2.41
CA TRP A 183 12.95 -3.73 -3.31
C TRP A 183 12.98 -5.04 -4.12
N GLY A 184 12.22 -6.05 -3.71
CA GLY A 184 12.28 -7.38 -4.34
C GLY A 184 13.62 -8.05 -4.08
N ALA A 185 14.35 -8.39 -5.14
CA ALA A 185 15.76 -8.81 -5.09
C ALA A 185 16.76 -7.63 -5.03
N VAL A 186 16.33 -6.41 -5.37
CA VAL A 186 17.21 -5.23 -5.44
C VAL A 186 17.54 -4.70 -4.04
N ARG A 187 18.79 -4.28 -3.81
CA ARG A 187 19.32 -3.84 -2.51
C ARG A 187 20.06 -2.50 -2.59
N GLY A 188 20.39 -1.92 -1.44
CA GLY A 188 21.24 -0.75 -1.32
C GLY A 188 20.68 0.51 -1.98
N ARG A 189 21.58 1.32 -2.54
CA ARG A 189 21.25 2.64 -3.09
C ARG A 189 20.22 2.60 -4.21
N LYS A 190 20.29 1.58 -5.06
CA LYS A 190 19.33 1.35 -6.16
C LYS A 190 17.91 1.14 -5.63
N ALA A 191 17.73 0.28 -4.62
CA ALA A 191 16.44 0.09 -3.95
C ALA A 191 15.94 1.38 -3.28
N PHE A 192 16.84 2.11 -2.63
CA PHE A 192 16.50 3.39 -2.01
C PHE A 192 15.94 4.39 -3.02
N ASN A 193 16.62 4.58 -4.16
CA ASN A 193 16.20 5.56 -5.18
C ASN A 193 14.80 5.24 -5.73
N ARG A 194 14.48 3.93 -5.91
CA ARG A 194 13.13 3.48 -6.28
C ARG A 194 12.09 3.84 -5.22
N ILE A 195 12.37 3.56 -3.96
CA ILE A 195 11.48 3.91 -2.84
C ILE A 195 11.27 5.42 -2.76
N ALA A 196 12.34 6.22 -2.92
CA ALA A 196 12.26 7.67 -2.87
C ALA A 196 11.56 8.31 -4.07
N SER A 197 11.35 7.55 -5.14
CA SER A 197 10.53 7.99 -6.28
C SER A 197 9.02 7.90 -6.01
N LEU A 198 8.58 7.19 -4.96
CA LEU A 198 7.18 7.01 -4.63
C LEU A 198 6.49 8.33 -4.27
N ARG A 199 5.19 8.41 -4.59
CA ARG A 199 4.35 9.60 -4.40
C ARG A 199 3.23 9.40 -3.37
N GLY A 200 3.14 8.21 -2.80
CA GLY A 200 2.06 7.79 -1.94
C GLY A 200 2.12 6.28 -1.70
N GLY A 201 1.32 5.82 -0.75
CA GLY A 201 1.24 4.42 -0.37
C GLY A 201 1.44 4.27 1.12
N ALA A 202 0.65 3.37 1.71
CA ALA A 202 0.74 3.04 3.11
C ALA A 202 2.14 2.50 3.44
N PHE A 203 2.62 2.80 4.64
CA PHE A 203 3.85 2.25 5.17
C PHE A 203 3.70 1.94 6.66
N THR A 204 4.54 1.02 7.12
CA THR A 204 4.75 0.76 8.54
C THR A 204 6.14 1.14 8.96
N ILE A 205 6.31 1.48 10.24
CA ILE A 205 7.62 1.55 10.88
C ILE A 205 7.62 0.53 12.00
N ASP A 206 8.45 -0.49 11.86
CA ASP A 206 8.56 -1.59 12.81
C ASP A 206 9.88 -1.43 13.58
N LEU A 207 9.84 -1.49 14.91
CA LEU A 207 11.03 -1.42 15.77
C LEU A 207 11.79 -2.75 15.75
N GLU A 208 12.36 -3.10 14.60
CA GLU A 208 13.19 -4.29 14.38
C GLU A 208 14.69 -3.94 14.34
N ALA A 209 15.55 -4.90 14.72
CA ALA A 209 16.99 -4.71 14.66
C ALA A 209 17.47 -4.69 13.18
N PRO A 210 18.16 -3.62 12.73
CA PRO A 210 18.66 -3.55 11.37
C PRO A 210 19.90 -4.44 11.16
N PRO A 211 20.27 -4.75 9.89
CA PRO A 211 21.49 -5.47 9.55
C PRO A 211 22.74 -4.89 10.21
N GLU A 212 23.75 -5.73 10.49
CA GLU A 212 25.01 -5.25 11.09
C GLU A 212 25.76 -4.31 10.14
N GLU A 213 25.88 -4.71 8.87
CA GLU A 213 26.56 -3.95 7.83
C GLU A 213 25.74 -2.76 7.33
N ARG A 214 26.44 -1.65 7.09
CA ARG A 214 25.88 -0.44 6.48
C ARG A 214 26.17 -0.46 4.98
N ASN A 215 25.15 -0.75 4.18
CA ASN A 215 25.24 -0.81 2.72
C ASN A 215 25.04 0.55 2.04
N ILE A 216 24.52 1.55 2.78
CA ILE A 216 24.33 2.93 2.30
C ILE A 216 25.08 3.88 3.23
N ASP A 217 26.27 4.32 2.80
CA ASP A 217 27.13 5.22 3.59
C ASP A 217 26.94 6.72 3.28
N THR A 218 26.05 7.05 2.35
CA THR A 218 25.75 8.44 1.99
C THR A 218 24.92 9.14 3.08
N ASP A 219 25.16 10.43 3.30
CA ASP A 219 24.32 11.25 4.17
C ASP A 219 22.90 11.44 3.60
N LEU A 220 21.92 11.69 4.47
CA LEU A 220 20.50 11.75 4.08
C LEU A 220 20.22 12.85 3.04
N ALA A 221 20.87 14.01 3.14
CA ALA A 221 20.59 15.13 2.25
C ALA A 221 21.03 14.83 0.82
N THR A 222 22.26 14.31 0.66
CA THR A 222 22.76 13.83 -0.62
C THR A 222 21.91 12.66 -1.13
N LEU A 223 21.59 11.71 -0.24
CA LEU A 223 20.79 10.53 -0.56
C LEU A 223 19.43 10.88 -1.20
N VAL A 224 18.71 11.84 -0.59
CA VAL A 224 17.41 12.33 -1.09
C VAL A 224 17.59 13.17 -2.36
N SER A 225 18.62 14.02 -2.43
CA SER A 225 18.89 14.86 -3.58
C SER A 225 19.12 14.03 -4.85
N ASP A 226 20.04 13.06 -4.81
CA ASP A 226 20.34 12.28 -6.01
C ASP A 226 19.15 11.42 -6.44
N ALA A 227 18.34 10.92 -5.49
CA ALA A 227 17.13 10.16 -5.84
C ALA A 227 16.08 11.03 -6.55
N VAL A 228 15.97 12.31 -6.19
CA VAL A 228 15.10 13.28 -6.87
C VAL A 228 15.60 13.57 -8.27
N GLU A 229 16.91 13.76 -8.43
CA GLU A 229 17.56 14.00 -9.72
C GLU A 229 17.44 12.79 -10.64
N GLU A 230 17.75 11.60 -10.15
CA GLU A 230 17.63 10.33 -10.87
C GLU A 230 16.23 10.14 -11.45
N ARG A 231 15.20 10.34 -10.63
CA ARG A 231 13.81 10.24 -11.10
C ARG A 231 13.54 11.17 -12.28
N PHE A 232 13.97 12.43 -12.20
CA PHE A 232 13.71 13.41 -13.26
C PHE A 232 14.37 12.99 -14.58
N GLN A 233 15.61 12.51 -14.52
CA GLN A 233 16.34 12.08 -15.72
C GLN A 233 15.79 10.76 -16.28
N LEU A 234 15.38 9.81 -15.43
CA LEU A 234 14.72 8.58 -15.86
C LEU A 234 13.39 8.88 -16.59
N ASP A 235 12.57 9.79 -16.05
CA ASP A 235 11.31 10.22 -16.67
C ASP A 235 11.52 10.87 -18.06
N GLU A 236 12.70 11.41 -18.34
CA GLU A 236 13.08 11.94 -19.65
C GLU A 236 13.55 10.81 -20.58
N LEU A 237 14.49 9.97 -20.12
CA LEU A 237 15.04 8.85 -20.89
C LEU A 237 13.97 7.84 -21.33
N PHE A 238 13.02 7.52 -20.45
CA PHE A 238 11.96 6.56 -20.77
C PHE A 238 10.93 7.06 -21.80
N ARG A 239 10.97 8.35 -22.21
CA ARG A 239 10.11 8.83 -23.31
C ARG A 239 10.58 8.34 -24.67
N ASP A 240 11.88 8.15 -24.83
CA ASP A 240 12.52 7.80 -26.11
C ASP A 240 12.99 6.34 -26.16
N LEU A 241 12.99 5.65 -25.01
CA LEU A 241 13.32 4.23 -24.92
C LEU A 241 12.08 3.35 -25.14
N PRO A 242 12.23 2.19 -25.82
CA PRO A 242 11.19 1.17 -25.89
C PRO A 242 10.72 0.72 -24.50
N PRO A 243 9.50 0.18 -24.40
CA PRO A 243 8.92 -0.27 -23.13
C PRO A 243 9.83 -1.23 -22.35
N LEU A 244 9.70 -1.23 -21.03
CA LEU A 244 10.48 -2.08 -20.12
C LEU A 244 10.32 -3.59 -20.38
N ASN A 245 9.24 -4.02 -21.02
CA ASN A 245 9.06 -5.43 -21.41
C ASN A 245 9.69 -5.79 -22.77
N SER A 246 10.42 -4.87 -23.42
CA SER A 246 11.15 -5.16 -24.65
C SER A 246 12.23 -6.21 -24.43
N ARG A 247 12.37 -7.15 -25.37
CA ARG A 247 13.48 -8.12 -25.38
C ARG A 247 14.79 -7.39 -25.65
N VAL A 248 15.82 -7.72 -24.88
CA VAL A 248 17.17 -7.18 -25.11
C VAL A 248 17.93 -8.12 -26.02
N GLU A 249 18.39 -7.61 -27.16
CA GLU A 249 19.18 -8.34 -28.15
C GLU A 249 20.56 -7.70 -28.28
N LEU A 250 21.58 -8.55 -28.36
CA LEU A 250 22.96 -8.15 -28.48
C LEU A 250 23.45 -8.39 -29.91
N GLU A 251 24.03 -7.36 -30.52
CA GLU A 251 24.56 -7.37 -31.88
C GLU A 251 26.09 -7.34 -31.84
N MET A 252 26.71 -8.51 -32.06
CA MET A 252 28.18 -8.66 -32.10
C MET A 252 28.70 -8.48 -33.53
N GLY A 253 28.70 -7.24 -34.03
CA GLY A 253 29.34 -6.86 -35.29
C GLY A 253 30.82 -6.49 -35.11
N ASP A 254 31.50 -6.13 -36.21
CA ASP A 254 32.93 -5.74 -36.18
C ASP A 254 33.24 -4.58 -35.22
N GLN A 255 32.29 -3.65 -35.06
CA GLN A 255 32.42 -2.51 -34.15
C GLN A 255 32.46 -2.92 -32.67
N PHE A 256 31.77 -4.01 -32.31
CA PHE A 256 31.70 -4.52 -30.93
C PHE A 256 33.09 -4.80 -30.36
N PHE A 257 33.98 -5.38 -31.17
CA PHE A 257 35.34 -5.76 -30.75
C PHE A 257 36.34 -4.59 -30.74
N SER A 258 35.92 -3.41 -31.22
CA SER A 258 36.76 -2.22 -31.33
C SER A 258 36.47 -1.14 -30.29
N LEU A 259 35.39 -1.31 -29.51
CA LEU A 259 34.91 -0.33 -28.55
C LEU A 259 35.41 -0.66 -27.13
N GLU A 260 35.74 0.39 -26.38
CA GLU A 260 36.00 0.28 -24.95
C GLU A 260 34.69 0.51 -24.19
N PHE A 261 34.29 -0.49 -23.43
CA PHE A 261 33.10 -0.43 -22.59
C PHE A 261 33.43 0.09 -21.19
N THR A 262 32.57 0.95 -20.67
CA THR A 262 32.54 1.33 -19.26
C THR A 262 32.25 0.12 -18.36
N GLU A 263 32.41 0.28 -17.05
CA GLU A 263 32.11 -0.79 -16.09
C GLU A 263 30.64 -1.21 -16.15
N THR A 264 29.71 -0.27 -16.13
CA THR A 264 28.26 -0.53 -16.22
C THR A 264 27.88 -1.19 -17.54
N GLU A 265 28.45 -0.74 -18.67
CA GLU A 265 28.21 -1.37 -19.98
C GLU A 265 28.71 -2.82 -19.99
N ARG A 266 29.92 -3.10 -19.47
CA ARG A 266 30.42 -4.48 -19.38
C ARG A 266 29.47 -5.36 -18.58
N GLU A 267 29.00 -4.88 -17.44
CA GLU A 267 28.08 -5.63 -16.60
C GLU A 267 26.75 -5.91 -17.34
N ILE A 268 26.17 -4.89 -18.00
CA ILE A 268 25.01 -5.05 -18.89
C ILE A 268 25.27 -6.17 -19.92
N LEU A 269 26.36 -6.09 -20.67
CA LEU A 269 26.67 -7.05 -21.74
C LEU A 269 26.79 -8.49 -21.21
N THR A 270 27.20 -8.69 -19.95
CA THR A 270 27.25 -10.02 -19.32
C THR A 270 25.88 -10.58 -18.90
N GLN A 271 24.90 -9.71 -18.65
CA GLN A 271 23.57 -10.07 -18.17
C GLN A 271 22.55 -10.18 -19.30
N VAL A 272 22.74 -9.50 -20.43
CA VAL A 272 21.78 -9.43 -21.55
C VAL A 272 21.30 -10.80 -22.04
N GLN A 273 22.14 -11.84 -22.02
CA GLN A 273 21.74 -13.19 -22.46
C GLN A 273 20.98 -14.00 -21.39
N LYS A 274 20.97 -13.55 -20.13
CA LYS A 274 20.36 -14.25 -18.99
C LYS A 274 18.99 -13.71 -18.64
N VAL A 275 18.69 -12.48 -19.05
CA VAL A 275 17.45 -11.76 -18.74
C VAL A 275 16.46 -11.85 -19.88
N ARG A 276 15.16 -11.79 -19.55
CA ARG A 276 14.08 -11.92 -20.55
C ARG A 276 13.80 -10.60 -21.25
N ASN A 277 13.88 -9.50 -20.52
CA ASN A 277 13.50 -8.17 -20.99
C ASN A 277 14.31 -7.05 -20.34
N PHE A 278 14.04 -5.82 -20.77
CA PHE A 278 14.75 -4.62 -20.33
C PHE A 278 14.54 -4.32 -18.83
N SER A 279 13.34 -4.56 -18.28
CA SER A 279 13.08 -4.40 -16.83
C SER A 279 14.00 -5.29 -16.00
N GLU A 280 14.07 -6.57 -16.36
CA GLU A 280 14.90 -7.54 -15.65
C GLU A 280 16.38 -7.20 -15.80
N LEU A 281 16.82 -6.72 -16.98
CA LEU A 281 18.18 -6.19 -17.15
C LEU A 281 18.46 -5.05 -16.18
N ILE A 282 17.54 -4.10 -16.03
CA ILE A 282 17.68 -3.02 -15.06
C ILE A 282 17.80 -3.63 -13.67
N ASP A 283 16.96 -4.57 -13.28
CA ASP A 283 16.96 -5.15 -11.93
C ASP A 283 18.26 -5.88 -11.57
N VAL A 284 18.79 -6.71 -12.46
CA VAL A 284 19.95 -7.57 -12.16
C VAL A 284 21.31 -6.85 -12.21
N VAL A 285 21.41 -5.72 -12.91
CA VAL A 285 22.66 -4.96 -13.00
C VAL A 285 22.87 -4.15 -11.70
N PRO A 286 24.00 -4.34 -10.98
CA PRO A 286 24.28 -3.79 -9.64
C PRO A 286 24.65 -2.29 -9.63
N HIS A 287 24.01 -1.49 -10.48
CA HIS A 287 24.15 -0.04 -10.58
C HIS A 287 22.80 0.64 -10.39
N VAL A 288 22.76 1.92 -9.99
CA VAL A 288 21.48 2.64 -9.88
C VAL A 288 20.76 2.68 -11.24
N ASP A 289 19.42 2.76 -11.23
CA ASP A 289 18.63 2.58 -12.45
C ASP A 289 19.01 3.62 -13.52
N LEU A 290 19.29 4.86 -13.12
CA LEU A 290 19.75 5.90 -14.04
C LEU A 290 21.04 5.52 -14.79
N GLU A 291 22.04 4.96 -14.10
CA GLU A 291 23.30 4.54 -14.72
C GLU A 291 23.06 3.43 -15.74
N VAL A 292 22.24 2.44 -15.37
CA VAL A 292 21.91 1.31 -16.25
C VAL A 292 21.15 1.79 -17.47
N VAL A 293 20.14 2.65 -17.29
CA VAL A 293 19.30 3.14 -18.38
C VAL A 293 20.10 4.04 -19.33
N LYS A 294 21.02 4.87 -18.82
CA LYS A 294 21.96 5.66 -19.65
C LYS A 294 22.88 4.74 -20.47
N ALA A 295 23.52 3.77 -19.83
CA ALA A 295 24.40 2.84 -20.51
C ALA A 295 23.66 2.01 -21.57
N VAL A 296 22.41 1.60 -21.32
CA VAL A 296 21.58 0.95 -22.34
C VAL A 296 21.28 1.92 -23.50
N ALA A 297 20.94 3.18 -23.22
CA ALA A 297 20.71 4.17 -24.28
C ALA A 297 21.97 4.38 -25.14
N ASP A 298 23.16 4.45 -24.52
CA ASP A 298 24.44 4.61 -25.20
C ASP A 298 24.78 3.39 -26.07
N LEU A 299 24.67 2.17 -25.52
CA LEU A 299 24.90 0.93 -26.28
C LEU A 299 23.90 0.77 -27.44
N ARG A 300 22.67 1.27 -27.30
CA ARG A 300 21.70 1.31 -28.41
C ARG A 300 22.11 2.32 -29.48
N ALA A 301 22.55 3.51 -29.09
CA ALA A 301 23.03 4.52 -30.02
C ALA A 301 24.25 4.05 -30.82
N GLN A 302 25.10 3.22 -30.20
CA GLN A 302 26.24 2.54 -30.84
C GLN A 302 25.85 1.32 -31.69
N GLY A 303 24.58 0.90 -31.66
CA GLY A 303 24.08 -0.26 -32.41
C GLY A 303 24.44 -1.63 -31.83
N ILE A 304 24.95 -1.68 -30.59
CA ILE A 304 25.35 -2.92 -29.90
C ILE A 304 24.15 -3.60 -29.26
N LEU A 305 23.22 -2.83 -28.71
CA LEU A 305 21.98 -3.34 -28.16
C LEU A 305 20.79 -2.96 -29.01
N LYS A 306 19.87 -3.90 -29.17
CA LYS A 306 18.53 -3.66 -29.69
C LYS A 306 17.52 -4.00 -28.60
N LEU A 307 16.57 -3.09 -28.40
CA LEU A 307 15.37 -3.36 -27.61
C LEU A 307 14.27 -3.68 -28.60
N VAL A 308 13.95 -4.97 -28.71
CA VAL A 308 12.97 -5.48 -29.66
C VAL A 308 11.65 -5.67 -28.93
N GLU A 309 10.67 -4.89 -29.34
CA GLU A 309 9.32 -5.00 -28.81
C GLU A 309 8.70 -6.36 -29.20
N PRO A 310 7.92 -7.00 -28.32
CA PRO A 310 7.26 -8.26 -28.64
C PRO A 310 6.38 -8.11 -29.90
N LYS A 311 6.46 -9.10 -30.81
CA LYS A 311 5.88 -9.04 -32.17
C LYS A 311 4.34 -8.87 -32.24
N GLN A 312 3.63 -8.98 -31.12
CA GLN A 312 2.24 -8.53 -30.96
C GLN A 312 2.09 -8.10 -29.50
N LYS A 313 1.95 -6.78 -29.25
CA LYS A 313 1.65 -6.28 -27.91
C LYS A 313 0.20 -6.63 -27.59
N LEU A 314 -0.04 -7.15 -26.39
CA LEU A 314 -1.38 -7.29 -25.84
C LEU A 314 -1.50 -6.30 -24.69
N HIS A 315 -2.16 -5.18 -24.94
CA HIS A 315 -2.29 -4.11 -23.97
C HIS A 315 -3.36 -4.44 -22.93
N VAL A 316 -3.08 -4.05 -21.68
CA VAL A 316 -4.01 -4.23 -20.56
C VAL A 316 -4.65 -2.89 -20.22
N VAL A 317 -5.97 -2.85 -20.30
CA VAL A 317 -6.79 -1.71 -19.90
C VAL A 317 -7.64 -2.10 -18.69
N THR A 318 -7.78 -1.20 -17.74
CA THR A 318 -8.73 -1.32 -16.63
C THR A 318 -9.36 0.03 -16.31
N ASP A 319 -10.14 0.11 -15.25
CA ASP A 319 -10.73 1.34 -14.77
C ASP A 319 -10.23 1.70 -13.36
N SER A 320 -10.44 2.95 -12.94
CA SER A 320 -9.84 3.46 -11.69
C SER A 320 -10.30 2.74 -10.43
N THR A 321 -11.40 1.98 -10.46
CA THR A 321 -11.85 1.20 -9.31
C THR A 321 -10.97 -0.02 -9.02
N ALA A 322 -9.96 -0.30 -9.86
CA ALA A 322 -8.93 -1.29 -9.57
C ALA A 322 -8.00 -0.86 -8.42
N ASP A 323 -8.03 0.43 -8.05
CA ASP A 323 -7.21 1.05 -7.01
C ASP A 323 -5.70 0.81 -7.21
N ILE A 324 -5.24 0.65 -8.46
CA ILE A 324 -3.83 0.50 -8.82
C ILE A 324 -3.16 1.87 -8.82
N LEU A 325 -2.04 1.99 -8.12
CA LEU A 325 -1.30 3.25 -8.06
C LEU A 325 -0.76 3.63 -9.44
N PRO A 326 -0.75 4.93 -9.83
CA PRO A 326 -0.24 5.36 -11.13
C PRO A 326 1.18 4.90 -11.45
N VAL A 327 2.06 4.81 -10.44
CA VAL A 327 3.43 4.29 -10.59
C VAL A 327 3.45 2.80 -10.94
N GLN A 328 2.58 2.01 -10.31
CA GLN A 328 2.44 0.58 -10.59
C GLN A 328 1.83 0.37 -11.98
N ALA A 329 0.79 1.15 -12.33
CA ALA A 329 0.16 1.09 -13.64
C ALA A 329 1.17 1.38 -14.77
N ARG A 330 1.98 2.43 -14.63
CA ARG A 330 3.06 2.75 -15.60
C ARG A 330 4.08 1.62 -15.70
N ARG A 331 4.58 1.12 -14.57
CA ARG A 331 5.58 0.04 -14.53
C ARG A 331 5.09 -1.22 -15.23
N LEU A 332 3.81 -1.55 -15.04
CA LEU A 332 3.18 -2.75 -15.60
C LEU A 332 2.57 -2.54 -16.99
N GLY A 333 2.70 -1.35 -17.58
CA GLY A 333 2.09 -1.03 -18.88
C GLY A 333 0.55 -1.07 -18.88
N ILE A 334 -0.08 -0.85 -17.73
CA ILE A 334 -1.54 -0.85 -17.56
C ILE A 334 -2.09 0.54 -17.88
N THR A 335 -3.07 0.61 -18.77
CA THR A 335 -3.85 1.83 -19.02
C THR A 335 -5.09 1.84 -18.12
N VAL A 336 -5.23 2.88 -17.29
CA VAL A 336 -6.38 3.05 -16.37
C VAL A 336 -7.31 4.14 -16.91
N VAL A 337 -8.57 3.81 -17.16
CA VAL A 337 -9.60 4.77 -17.59
C VAL A 337 -10.33 5.33 -16.36
N PRO A 338 -10.21 6.64 -16.05
CA PRO A 338 -10.68 7.18 -14.78
C PRO A 338 -12.20 7.39 -14.75
N LEU A 339 -12.84 6.88 -13.70
CA LEU A 339 -14.20 7.23 -13.33
C LEU A 339 -14.24 8.63 -12.71
N SER A 340 -15.45 9.19 -12.59
CA SER A 340 -15.63 10.50 -11.97
C SER A 340 -16.42 10.43 -10.66
N VAL A 341 -16.01 11.23 -9.68
CA VAL A 341 -16.77 11.51 -8.45
C VAL A 341 -17.28 12.95 -8.48
N LEU A 342 -18.50 13.15 -8.00
CA LEU A 342 -19.20 14.43 -8.04
C LEU A 342 -19.56 14.88 -6.62
N PHE A 343 -19.07 16.05 -6.24
CA PHE A 343 -19.47 16.75 -5.01
C PHE A 343 -20.31 17.96 -5.40
N GLY A 344 -21.63 17.81 -5.37
CA GLY A 344 -22.54 18.83 -5.88
C GLY A 344 -22.35 19.04 -7.39
N SER A 345 -21.91 20.24 -7.79
CA SER A 345 -21.64 20.59 -9.19
C SER A 345 -20.19 20.33 -9.63
N GLN A 346 -19.29 20.02 -8.70
CA GLN A 346 -17.88 19.83 -9.01
C GLN A 346 -17.61 18.35 -9.35
N VAL A 347 -16.91 18.13 -10.44
CA VAL A 347 -16.58 16.79 -10.97
C VAL A 347 -15.07 16.60 -10.89
N PHE A 348 -14.64 15.43 -10.40
CA PHE A 348 -13.24 15.06 -10.25
C PHE A 348 -13.02 13.69 -10.87
N LYS A 349 -11.95 13.54 -11.64
CA LYS A 349 -11.43 12.25 -12.12
C LYS A 349 -10.66 11.54 -11.02
N ASP A 350 -11.07 10.31 -10.75
CA ASP A 350 -10.44 9.43 -9.77
C ASP A 350 -8.98 9.13 -10.15
N GLY A 351 -8.07 9.30 -9.20
CA GLY A 351 -6.63 9.11 -9.39
C GLY A 351 -5.93 10.20 -10.21
N ILE A 352 -6.68 11.14 -10.80
CA ILE A 352 -6.16 12.27 -11.59
C ILE A 352 -6.38 13.59 -10.86
N ASP A 353 -7.64 13.98 -10.64
CA ASP A 353 -8.00 15.26 -10.00
C ASP A 353 -8.15 15.12 -8.48
N LEU A 354 -8.43 13.91 -7.99
CA LEU A 354 -8.71 13.65 -6.58
C LEU A 354 -8.08 12.34 -6.13
N GLN A 355 -7.14 12.44 -5.19
CA GLN A 355 -6.49 11.28 -4.55
C GLN A 355 -7.33 10.77 -3.36
N PRO A 356 -7.19 9.49 -2.95
CA PRO A 356 -8.00 8.89 -1.89
C PRO A 356 -8.04 9.70 -0.59
N ASP A 357 -6.91 10.17 -0.08
CA ASP A 357 -6.90 10.95 1.17
C ASP A 357 -7.59 12.29 1.08
N GLN A 358 -7.45 12.98 -0.07
CA GLN A 358 -8.17 14.22 -0.32
C GLN A 358 -9.68 13.95 -0.38
N PHE A 359 -10.07 12.83 -0.99
CA PHE A 359 -11.46 12.38 -1.02
C PHE A 359 -12.01 12.11 0.39
N TYR A 360 -11.33 11.34 1.24
CA TYR A 360 -11.85 10.99 2.57
C TYR A 360 -11.95 12.21 3.48
N LYS A 361 -10.96 13.11 3.48
CA LYS A 361 -11.04 14.40 4.19
C LYS A 361 -12.29 15.17 3.76
N ARG A 362 -12.48 15.30 2.45
CA ARG A 362 -13.61 16.01 1.87
C ARG A 362 -14.96 15.33 2.13
N LEU A 363 -15.00 13.99 2.15
CA LEU A 363 -16.20 13.21 2.41
C LEU A 363 -16.73 13.47 3.83
N VAL A 364 -15.83 13.54 4.82
CA VAL A 364 -16.18 13.83 6.22
C VAL A 364 -16.73 15.25 6.39
N GLU A 365 -16.16 16.22 5.66
CA GLU A 365 -16.59 17.62 5.71
C GLU A 365 -17.89 17.89 4.91
N SER A 366 -18.28 16.97 4.02
CA SER A 366 -19.39 17.20 3.10
C SER A 366 -20.76 16.99 3.76
N GLN A 367 -21.65 17.96 3.60
CA GLN A 367 -23.04 17.84 4.06
C GLN A 367 -23.88 16.86 3.22
N ARG A 368 -23.45 16.56 1.98
CA ARG A 368 -24.16 15.67 1.06
C ARG A 368 -23.18 14.63 0.55
N LEU A 369 -23.62 13.37 0.52
CA LEU A 369 -22.80 12.32 -0.06
C LEU A 369 -22.53 12.60 -1.55
N PRO A 370 -21.29 12.35 -2.01
CA PRO A 370 -20.98 12.46 -3.42
C PRO A 370 -21.69 11.39 -4.23
N THR A 371 -21.74 11.58 -5.54
CA THR A 371 -22.18 10.57 -6.50
C THR A 371 -21.04 10.20 -7.44
N THR A 372 -21.16 9.07 -8.13
CA THR A 372 -20.12 8.57 -9.04
C THR A 372 -20.69 8.35 -10.43
N SER A 373 -19.88 8.57 -11.47
CA SER A 373 -20.22 8.24 -12.85
C SER A 373 -19.14 7.37 -13.52
N PRO A 374 -19.55 6.36 -14.31
CA PRO A 374 -18.62 5.57 -15.10
C PRO A 374 -18.00 6.41 -16.22
N PRO A 375 -16.87 5.99 -16.82
CA PRO A 375 -16.27 6.71 -17.93
C PRO A 375 -17.23 6.73 -19.11
N SER A 376 -17.13 7.73 -19.97
CA SER A 376 -17.91 7.83 -21.20
C SER A 376 -17.42 6.86 -22.26
N ILE A 377 -18.28 6.56 -23.24
CA ILE A 377 -17.91 5.78 -24.43
C ILE A 377 -16.76 6.46 -25.18
N GLY A 378 -16.77 7.80 -25.26
CA GLY A 378 -15.71 8.59 -25.92
C GLY A 378 -14.35 8.41 -25.25
N GLU A 379 -14.28 8.41 -23.92
CA GLU A 379 -13.03 8.20 -23.18
C GLU A 379 -12.46 6.80 -23.40
N PHE A 380 -13.30 5.77 -23.46
CA PHE A 380 -12.85 4.43 -23.85
C PHE A 380 -12.36 4.38 -25.30
N LYS A 381 -13.06 5.05 -26.23
CA LYS A 381 -12.62 5.12 -27.64
C LYS A 381 -11.26 5.81 -27.76
N GLU A 382 -11.02 6.87 -27.00
CA GLU A 382 -9.73 7.54 -26.95
C GLU A 382 -8.64 6.62 -26.39
N ALA A 383 -8.89 5.95 -25.27
CA ALA A 383 -7.93 5.03 -24.65
C ALA A 383 -7.56 3.87 -25.59
N TYR A 384 -8.55 3.23 -26.23
CA TYR A 384 -8.29 2.15 -27.18
C TYR A 384 -7.60 2.63 -28.45
N GLY A 385 -7.97 3.80 -28.96
CA GLY A 385 -7.37 4.38 -30.16
C GLY A 385 -5.87 4.63 -30.01
N LYS A 386 -5.40 4.97 -28.80
CA LYS A 386 -3.96 5.15 -28.50
C LYS A 386 -3.16 3.85 -28.51
N LEU A 387 -3.81 2.70 -28.36
CA LEU A 387 -3.15 1.40 -28.16
C LEU A 387 -3.29 0.47 -29.37
N ILE A 388 -4.41 0.56 -30.09
CA ILE A 388 -4.77 -0.43 -31.12
C ILE A 388 -3.86 -0.42 -32.36
N GLY A 389 -3.09 0.66 -32.55
CA GLY A 389 -2.05 0.76 -33.57
C GLY A 389 -0.82 -0.11 -33.26
N ASP A 390 -0.60 -0.41 -31.99
CA ASP A 390 0.61 -1.10 -31.50
C ASP A 390 0.32 -2.56 -31.08
N GLY A 391 -0.95 -2.93 -30.91
CA GLY A 391 -1.31 -4.23 -30.40
C GLY A 391 -2.80 -4.45 -30.17
N ASP A 392 -3.15 -5.67 -29.78
CA ASP A 392 -4.49 -6.03 -29.35
C ASP A 392 -4.72 -5.62 -27.89
N ILE A 393 -5.98 -5.65 -27.41
CA ILE A 393 -6.34 -5.10 -26.09
C ILE A 393 -7.19 -6.10 -25.29
N ILE A 394 -6.84 -6.31 -24.02
CA ILE A 394 -7.74 -6.86 -23.00
C ILE A 394 -8.14 -5.75 -22.04
N SER A 395 -9.44 -5.52 -21.91
CA SER A 395 -10.02 -4.48 -21.07
C SER A 395 -10.83 -5.11 -19.93
N LEU A 396 -10.24 -5.19 -18.73
CA LEU A 396 -10.82 -5.85 -17.56
C LEU A 396 -11.37 -4.82 -16.58
N HIS A 397 -12.67 -4.91 -16.25
CA HIS A 397 -13.37 -3.84 -15.51
C HIS A 397 -14.14 -4.32 -14.29
N ILE A 398 -14.51 -3.37 -13.44
CA ILE A 398 -15.45 -3.55 -12.34
C ILE A 398 -16.71 -4.31 -12.76
N SER A 399 -17.27 -5.07 -11.81
CA SER A 399 -18.53 -5.78 -11.98
C SER A 399 -19.61 -4.94 -12.69
N THR A 400 -20.23 -5.53 -13.72
CA THR A 400 -21.37 -4.95 -14.44
C THR A 400 -22.61 -4.73 -13.57
N VAL A 401 -22.69 -5.38 -12.40
CA VAL A 401 -23.75 -5.21 -11.41
C VAL A 401 -23.56 -3.93 -10.59
N LEU A 402 -22.30 -3.53 -10.36
CA LEU A 402 -21.96 -2.35 -9.58
C LEU A 402 -21.92 -1.07 -10.43
N SER A 403 -21.52 -1.19 -11.70
CA SER A 403 -21.26 -0.07 -12.60
C SER A 403 -21.46 -0.42 -14.08
N ASP A 404 -21.89 0.54 -14.89
CA ASP A 404 -22.01 0.38 -16.34
C ASP A 404 -20.66 0.50 -17.08
N THR A 405 -19.55 0.60 -16.36
CA THR A 405 -18.20 0.80 -16.94
C THR A 405 -17.87 -0.23 -18.02
N ALA A 406 -17.99 -1.53 -17.72
CA ALA A 406 -17.72 -2.58 -18.71
C ALA A 406 -18.69 -2.56 -19.90
N LYS A 407 -19.95 -2.18 -19.68
CA LYS A 407 -20.94 -2.02 -20.76
C LYS A 407 -20.56 -0.87 -21.70
N ARG A 408 -20.14 0.27 -21.14
CA ARG A 408 -19.66 1.42 -21.94
C ARG A 408 -18.37 1.12 -22.68
N ALA A 409 -17.47 0.34 -22.08
CA ALA A 409 -16.30 -0.20 -22.76
C ALA A 409 -16.68 -1.09 -23.96
N GLN A 410 -17.66 -1.99 -23.81
CA GLN A 410 -18.18 -2.82 -24.91
C GLN A 410 -18.81 -1.96 -26.01
N ASP A 411 -19.58 -0.94 -25.65
CA ASP A 411 -20.19 -0.02 -26.61
C ASP A 411 -19.13 0.81 -27.34
N ALA A 412 -18.04 1.19 -26.68
CA ALA A 412 -16.89 1.84 -27.32
C ALA A 412 -16.23 0.94 -28.36
N VAL A 413 -16.10 -0.35 -28.10
CA VAL A 413 -15.60 -1.33 -29.10
C VAL A 413 -16.53 -1.37 -30.31
N LYS A 414 -17.85 -1.54 -30.09
CA LYS A 414 -18.85 -1.61 -31.17
C LYS A 414 -18.89 -0.34 -32.01
N GLN A 415 -18.96 0.82 -31.36
CA GLN A 415 -19.09 2.13 -32.02
C GLN A 415 -17.75 2.67 -32.56
N GLY A 416 -16.63 2.08 -32.17
CA GLY A 416 -15.29 2.46 -32.61
C GLY A 416 -14.67 1.55 -33.67
N ALA A 417 -15.33 0.45 -34.04
CA ALA A 417 -14.77 -0.60 -34.89
C ALA A 417 -14.09 -0.09 -36.18
N GLU A 418 -14.77 0.78 -36.94
CA GLU A 418 -14.21 1.36 -38.17
C GLU A 418 -13.00 2.24 -37.90
N THR A 419 -13.06 3.09 -36.87
CA THR A 419 -11.95 3.96 -36.47
C THR A 419 -10.74 3.14 -36.02
N PHE A 420 -10.95 2.08 -35.23
CA PHE A 420 -9.87 1.21 -34.77
C PHE A 420 -9.24 0.43 -35.91
N GLN A 421 -10.02 -0.02 -36.89
CA GLN A 421 -9.50 -0.65 -38.10
C GLN A 421 -8.59 0.33 -38.86
N GLN A 422 -9.03 1.57 -39.07
CA GLN A 422 -8.24 2.60 -39.76
C GLN A 422 -6.94 2.92 -39.03
N LEU A 423 -6.98 3.07 -37.69
CA LEU A 423 -5.79 3.33 -36.89
C LEU A 423 -4.77 2.17 -36.97
N ARG A 424 -5.26 0.93 -36.95
CA ARG A 424 -4.43 -0.27 -37.06
C ARG A 424 -3.75 -0.39 -38.43
N GLU A 425 -4.53 -0.19 -39.49
CA GLU A 425 -4.01 -0.17 -40.87
C GLU A 425 -2.98 0.94 -41.08
N ALA A 426 -3.24 2.14 -40.56
CA ALA A 426 -2.31 3.26 -40.63
C ALA A 426 -0.98 2.99 -39.90
N SER A 427 -0.99 2.10 -38.91
CA SER A 427 0.19 1.68 -38.15
C SER A 427 0.94 0.52 -38.81
N GLY A 428 0.46 0.01 -39.96
CA GLY A 428 1.08 -1.09 -40.70
C GLY A 428 0.78 -2.49 -40.16
N LEU A 429 -0.06 -2.62 -39.12
CA LEU A 429 -0.51 -3.92 -38.62
C LEU A 429 -1.60 -4.52 -39.51
N THR A 430 -1.46 -5.80 -39.85
CA THR A 430 -2.43 -6.53 -40.67
C THR A 430 -3.46 -7.28 -39.83
N GLY A 431 -4.70 -7.36 -40.31
CA GLY A 431 -5.80 -8.09 -39.65
C GLY A 431 -6.73 -7.19 -38.82
N LEU A 432 -7.81 -7.77 -38.31
CA LEU A 432 -8.81 -7.04 -37.51
C LEU A 432 -8.29 -6.70 -36.11
N PRO A 433 -8.58 -5.51 -35.56
CA PRO A 433 -8.27 -5.17 -34.18
C PRO A 433 -9.01 -6.09 -33.21
N VAL A 434 -8.29 -6.68 -32.26
CA VAL A 434 -8.89 -7.49 -31.19
C VAL A 434 -8.97 -6.67 -29.92
N ILE A 435 -10.18 -6.34 -29.49
CA ILE A 435 -10.44 -5.72 -28.18
C ILE A 435 -11.41 -6.62 -27.40
N ARG A 436 -10.94 -7.23 -26.30
CA ARG A 436 -11.72 -8.12 -25.45
C ARG A 436 -12.07 -7.41 -24.14
N VAL A 437 -13.36 -7.09 -23.97
CA VAL A 437 -13.85 -6.48 -22.72
C VAL A 437 -14.36 -7.57 -21.78
N VAL A 438 -13.83 -7.62 -20.55
CA VAL A 438 -14.11 -8.66 -19.56
C VAL A 438 -14.74 -8.05 -18.30
N ASP A 439 -15.84 -8.65 -17.85
CA ASP A 439 -16.46 -8.36 -16.55
C ASP A 439 -15.79 -9.21 -15.46
N SER A 440 -15.05 -8.54 -14.57
CA SER A 440 -14.27 -9.20 -13.52
C SER A 440 -15.11 -9.83 -12.42
N TRP A 441 -16.38 -9.39 -12.22
CA TRP A 441 -17.14 -9.62 -10.98
C TRP A 441 -16.48 -9.09 -9.70
N GLN A 442 -15.44 -8.27 -9.83
CA GLN A 442 -14.69 -7.71 -8.72
C GLN A 442 -14.74 -6.18 -8.74
N THR A 443 -14.17 -5.59 -7.70
CA THR A 443 -13.84 -4.17 -7.58
C THR A 443 -12.67 -4.03 -6.61
N THR A 444 -12.11 -2.83 -6.47
CA THR A 444 -10.99 -2.51 -5.57
C THR A 444 -9.85 -3.53 -5.69
N VAL A 445 -9.26 -3.94 -4.58
CA VAL A 445 -8.17 -4.92 -4.51
C VAL A 445 -8.47 -6.27 -5.14
N GLY A 446 -9.74 -6.66 -5.29
CA GLY A 446 -10.10 -7.84 -6.08
C GLY A 446 -9.85 -7.63 -7.58
N LEU A 447 -10.25 -6.47 -8.12
CA LEU A 447 -10.00 -6.11 -9.51
C LEU A 447 -8.52 -5.82 -9.75
N GLY A 448 -7.89 -5.03 -8.88
CA GLY A 448 -6.46 -4.70 -8.99
C GLY A 448 -5.56 -5.93 -8.98
N MET A 449 -5.82 -6.90 -8.09
CA MET A 449 -5.11 -8.18 -8.07
C MET A 449 -5.33 -8.96 -9.37
N MET A 450 -6.57 -9.05 -9.85
CA MET A 450 -6.89 -9.77 -11.09
C MET A 450 -6.22 -9.15 -12.33
N VAL A 451 -6.12 -7.82 -12.39
CA VAL A 451 -5.41 -7.10 -13.46
C VAL A 451 -3.90 -7.40 -13.43
N GLN A 452 -3.28 -7.45 -12.25
CA GLN A 452 -1.86 -7.78 -12.14
C GLN A 452 -1.57 -9.22 -12.57
N LEU A 453 -2.43 -10.17 -12.21
CA LEU A 453 -2.36 -11.56 -12.69
C LEU A 453 -2.55 -11.64 -14.21
N LEU A 454 -3.42 -10.80 -14.79
CA LEU A 454 -3.58 -10.65 -16.22
C LEU A 454 -2.28 -10.17 -16.91
N VAL A 455 -1.61 -9.13 -16.39
CA VAL A 455 -0.32 -8.68 -16.93
C VAL A 455 0.70 -9.81 -16.95
N ARG A 456 0.74 -10.65 -15.91
CA ARG A 456 1.67 -11.80 -15.86
C ARG A 456 1.43 -12.83 -16.94
N MET A 457 0.16 -13.04 -17.33
CA MET A 457 -0.19 -13.92 -18.44
C MET A 457 0.20 -13.31 -19.79
N VAL A 458 0.00 -12.00 -19.96
CA VAL A 458 0.44 -11.24 -21.14
C VAL A 458 1.96 -11.33 -21.31
N GLU A 459 2.71 -11.06 -20.25
CA GLU A 459 4.19 -11.08 -20.25
C GLU A 459 4.75 -12.49 -20.51
N ARG A 460 4.00 -13.54 -20.18
CA ARG A 460 4.33 -14.93 -20.54
C ARG A 460 3.85 -15.35 -21.93
N GLY A 461 3.36 -14.41 -22.74
CA GLY A 461 3.05 -14.59 -24.15
C GLY A 461 1.72 -15.29 -24.43
N LEU A 462 0.79 -15.34 -23.47
CA LEU A 462 -0.52 -15.92 -23.72
C LEU A 462 -1.36 -15.03 -24.65
N GLY A 463 -2.08 -15.66 -25.57
CA GLY A 463 -2.98 -14.97 -26.49
C GLY A 463 -4.28 -14.51 -25.83
N ALA A 464 -4.91 -13.49 -26.42
CA ALA A 464 -6.08 -12.83 -25.83
C ALA A 464 -7.25 -13.78 -25.49
N ASP A 465 -7.58 -14.70 -26.39
CA ASP A 465 -8.70 -15.63 -26.19
C ASP A 465 -8.40 -16.70 -25.11
N GLU A 466 -7.13 -17.08 -24.93
CA GLU A 466 -6.76 -17.97 -23.82
C GLU A 466 -6.89 -17.24 -22.49
N ILE A 467 -6.38 -16.01 -22.42
CA ILE A 467 -6.47 -15.20 -21.21
C ILE A 467 -7.92 -14.96 -20.81
N VAL A 468 -8.81 -14.60 -21.75
CA VAL A 468 -10.23 -14.40 -21.45
C VAL A 468 -10.85 -15.66 -20.85
N ARG A 469 -10.56 -16.85 -21.42
CA ARG A 469 -11.04 -18.13 -20.85
C ARG A 469 -10.55 -18.35 -19.43
N ARG A 470 -9.28 -18.06 -19.13
CA ARG A 470 -8.71 -18.17 -17.79
C ARG A 470 -9.36 -17.19 -16.83
N LEU A 471 -9.53 -15.92 -17.21
CA LEU A 471 -10.18 -14.90 -16.37
C LEU A 471 -11.64 -15.26 -16.03
N GLU A 472 -12.38 -15.84 -16.99
CA GLU A 472 -13.76 -16.30 -16.79
C GLU A 472 -13.88 -17.48 -15.81
N ASP A 473 -12.86 -18.35 -15.74
CA ASP A 473 -12.77 -19.38 -14.71
C ASP A 473 -12.33 -18.79 -13.36
N GLN A 474 -11.26 -18.01 -13.37
CA GLN A 474 -10.62 -17.44 -12.18
C GLN A 474 -11.59 -16.60 -11.37
N LYS A 475 -12.40 -15.73 -11.99
CA LYS A 475 -13.31 -14.83 -11.26
C LYS A 475 -14.29 -15.55 -10.33
N LYS A 476 -14.59 -16.83 -10.59
CA LYS A 476 -15.47 -17.67 -9.75
C LYS A 476 -14.78 -18.14 -8.46
N ARG A 477 -13.44 -18.11 -8.44
CA ARG A 477 -12.58 -18.52 -7.32
C ARG A 477 -11.97 -17.34 -6.57
N PHE A 478 -12.29 -16.10 -6.96
CA PHE A 478 -11.95 -14.92 -6.19
C PHE A 478 -12.91 -14.76 -5.00
N HIS A 479 -12.35 -14.52 -3.83
CA HIS A 479 -13.09 -14.38 -2.58
C HIS A 479 -12.82 -13.02 -1.95
N LEU A 480 -13.54 -11.99 -2.39
CA LEU A 480 -13.56 -10.69 -1.72
C LEU A 480 -14.47 -10.75 -0.48
N ILE A 481 -13.93 -10.41 0.68
CA ILE A 481 -14.66 -10.27 1.94
C ILE A 481 -14.25 -8.98 2.62
N PHE A 482 -15.23 -8.23 3.15
CA PHE A 482 -14.95 -6.93 3.75
C PHE A 482 -15.97 -6.60 4.84
N SER A 483 -15.59 -5.67 5.71
CA SER A 483 -16.47 -5.09 6.71
C SER A 483 -16.55 -3.58 6.51
N VAL A 484 -17.72 -3.02 6.81
CA VAL A 484 -17.99 -1.58 6.74
C VAL A 484 -18.43 -1.07 8.11
N ASP A 485 -18.21 0.21 8.38
CA ASP A 485 -18.70 0.82 9.62
C ASP A 485 -20.22 1.00 9.63
N THR A 486 -20.81 1.22 8.46
CA THR A 486 -22.24 1.41 8.28
C THR A 486 -22.69 1.02 6.88
N LEU A 487 -23.91 0.50 6.75
CA LEU A 487 -24.56 0.22 5.46
C LEU A 487 -25.13 1.47 4.79
N GLU A 488 -25.10 2.63 5.47
CA GLU A 488 -25.64 3.91 4.97
C GLU A 488 -25.06 4.31 3.61
N TYR A 489 -23.75 4.20 3.43
CA TYR A 489 -23.08 4.54 2.16
C TYR A 489 -23.53 3.63 1.03
N LEU A 490 -23.57 2.32 1.26
CA LEU A 490 -23.98 1.33 0.27
C LEU A 490 -25.45 1.54 -0.13
N LYS A 491 -26.29 1.83 0.86
CA LYS A 491 -27.73 2.10 0.67
C LYS A 491 -27.94 3.37 -0.15
N LYS A 492 -27.34 4.48 0.26
CA LYS A 492 -27.51 5.79 -0.41
C LYS A 492 -26.86 5.79 -1.79
N GLY A 493 -25.74 5.09 -1.96
CA GLY A 493 -25.09 4.88 -3.24
C GLY A 493 -25.84 3.92 -4.17
N GLY A 494 -26.82 3.16 -3.65
CA GLY A 494 -27.63 2.22 -4.42
C GLY A 494 -26.93 0.91 -4.79
N ARG A 495 -25.76 0.62 -4.18
CA ARG A 495 -24.93 -0.59 -4.43
C ARG A 495 -24.99 -1.59 -3.28
N ILE A 496 -25.97 -1.46 -2.38
CA ILE A 496 -26.15 -2.36 -1.24
C ILE A 496 -26.51 -3.80 -1.63
N GLY A 497 -27.09 -4.00 -2.82
CA GLY A 497 -27.47 -5.32 -3.31
C GLY A 497 -28.29 -6.12 -2.31
N ARG A 498 -27.96 -7.41 -2.17
CA ARG A 498 -28.63 -8.33 -1.23
C ARG A 498 -28.39 -7.98 0.24
N ALA A 499 -27.38 -7.15 0.54
CA ALA A 499 -27.10 -6.73 1.91
C ALA A 499 -28.17 -5.79 2.49
N GLN A 500 -29.14 -5.37 1.67
CA GLN A 500 -30.33 -4.65 2.14
C GLN A 500 -31.09 -5.44 3.22
N ALA A 501 -31.01 -6.78 3.21
CA ALA A 501 -31.59 -7.64 4.23
C ALA A 501 -30.98 -7.45 5.64
N MET A 502 -29.80 -6.83 5.75
CA MET A 502 -29.14 -6.56 7.03
C MET A 502 -29.49 -5.20 7.65
N ILE A 503 -30.32 -4.38 6.99
CA ILE A 503 -30.69 -3.06 7.50
C ILE A 503 -31.49 -3.20 8.81
N GLY A 504 -30.97 -2.62 9.89
CA GLY A 504 -31.57 -2.59 11.23
C GLY A 504 -30.77 -1.75 12.21
N THR A 505 -31.34 -1.43 13.38
CA THR A 505 -30.85 -0.39 14.32
C THR A 505 -29.99 -0.92 15.48
N LEU A 506 -29.19 -1.96 15.28
CA LEU A 506 -28.30 -2.48 16.32
C LEU A 506 -26.96 -1.73 16.33
N LEU A 507 -26.82 -0.78 17.26
CA LEU A 507 -25.60 -0.02 17.48
C LEU A 507 -24.41 -0.95 17.78
N GLY A 508 -23.24 -0.63 17.23
CA GLY A 508 -22.00 -1.38 17.46
C GLY A 508 -21.87 -2.71 16.71
N ILE A 509 -22.82 -3.06 15.84
CA ILE A 509 -22.71 -4.21 14.94
C ILE A 509 -21.97 -3.82 13.65
N LYS A 510 -20.95 -4.60 13.29
CA LYS A 510 -20.18 -4.48 12.04
C LYS A 510 -20.65 -5.55 11.04
N PRO A 511 -21.23 -5.16 9.89
CA PRO A 511 -21.56 -6.10 8.82
C PRO A 511 -20.30 -6.71 8.21
N ILE A 512 -20.38 -7.98 7.81
CA ILE A 512 -19.39 -8.66 6.99
C ILE A 512 -20.05 -9.05 5.67
N LEU A 513 -19.47 -8.57 4.58
CA LEU A 513 -20.03 -8.61 3.24
C LEU A 513 -19.04 -9.30 2.28
N SER A 514 -19.55 -9.70 1.12
CA SER A 514 -18.78 -10.31 0.03
C SER A 514 -19.36 -9.87 -1.31
N LEU A 515 -18.66 -10.16 -2.40
CA LEU A 515 -19.27 -10.19 -3.72
C LEU A 515 -19.66 -11.63 -4.07
N HIS A 516 -20.86 -11.81 -4.61
CA HIS A 516 -21.33 -13.05 -5.21
C HIS A 516 -21.83 -12.72 -6.62
N GLU A 517 -21.18 -13.27 -7.64
CA GLU A 517 -21.45 -12.93 -9.06
C GLU A 517 -21.41 -11.41 -9.31
N GLY A 518 -20.52 -10.71 -8.62
CA GLY A 518 -20.36 -9.26 -8.72
C GLY A 518 -21.34 -8.42 -7.88
N GLU A 519 -22.30 -9.04 -7.20
CA GLU A 519 -23.28 -8.33 -6.36
C GLU A 519 -22.89 -8.34 -4.87
N VAL A 520 -23.05 -7.20 -4.18
CA VAL A 520 -22.84 -7.10 -2.73
C VAL A 520 -23.83 -8.00 -1.98
N THR A 521 -23.27 -8.94 -1.22
CA THR A 521 -24.02 -10.00 -0.54
C THR A 521 -23.64 -10.08 0.94
N PRO A 522 -24.62 -10.21 1.86
CA PRO A 522 -24.35 -10.32 3.28
C PRO A 522 -23.81 -11.71 3.62
N ILE A 523 -22.78 -11.77 4.46
CA ILE A 523 -22.18 -13.03 4.92
C ILE A 523 -22.44 -13.25 6.41
N ASP A 524 -22.12 -12.25 7.23
CA ASP A 524 -22.28 -12.35 8.68
C ASP A 524 -22.31 -10.95 9.33
N ARG A 525 -22.42 -10.89 10.65
CA ARG A 525 -22.30 -9.67 11.45
C ARG A 525 -21.63 -9.97 12.79
N VAL A 526 -20.78 -9.06 13.24
CA VAL A 526 -20.10 -9.16 14.54
C VAL A 526 -20.37 -7.94 15.37
N ARG A 527 -20.30 -8.07 16.70
CA ARG A 527 -20.36 -6.93 17.62
C ARG A 527 -18.93 -6.46 17.93
N GLY A 528 -18.69 -5.15 17.82
CA GLY A 528 -17.39 -4.54 18.07
C GLY A 528 -16.38 -4.75 16.93
N GLY A 529 -15.46 -3.80 16.76
CA GLY A 529 -14.45 -3.82 15.69
C GLY A 529 -13.42 -4.93 15.82
N ARG A 530 -13.03 -5.30 17.06
CA ARG A 530 -12.01 -6.34 17.32
C ARG A 530 -12.40 -7.72 16.80
N ASN A 531 -13.69 -8.03 16.74
CA ASN A 531 -14.20 -9.31 16.25
C ASN A 531 -14.26 -9.41 14.72
N VAL A 532 -14.01 -8.31 13.99
CA VAL A 532 -14.05 -8.30 12.53
C VAL A 532 -12.96 -9.19 11.94
N ILE A 533 -11.68 -8.93 12.26
CA ILE A 533 -10.55 -9.66 11.67
C ILE A 533 -10.60 -11.16 11.99
N PRO A 534 -10.76 -11.61 13.26
CA PRO A 534 -10.89 -13.04 13.56
C PRO A 534 -12.01 -13.71 12.77
N LYS A 535 -13.12 -13.00 12.57
CA LYS A 535 -14.24 -13.50 11.78
C LYS A 535 -13.95 -13.56 10.28
N LEU A 536 -13.28 -12.54 9.72
CA LEU A 536 -12.81 -12.57 8.32
C LEU A 536 -11.89 -13.77 8.08
N ILE A 537 -10.89 -13.99 8.96
CA ILE A 537 -9.96 -15.13 8.89
C ILE A 537 -10.74 -16.45 8.96
N SER A 538 -11.67 -16.59 9.90
CA SER A 538 -12.50 -17.80 10.02
C SER A 538 -13.29 -18.10 8.74
N ILE A 539 -13.90 -17.09 8.11
CA ILE A 539 -14.64 -17.26 6.86
C ILE A 539 -13.70 -17.65 5.71
N LEU A 540 -12.52 -17.01 5.62
CA LEU A 540 -11.53 -17.29 4.56
C LEU A 540 -10.96 -18.70 4.68
N LYS A 541 -10.69 -19.21 5.90
CA LYS A 541 -10.30 -20.61 6.13
C LYS A 541 -11.34 -21.62 5.64
N GLY A 542 -12.62 -21.22 5.59
CA GLY A 542 -13.69 -22.03 5.02
C GLY A 542 -13.80 -21.98 3.49
N ARG A 543 -13.13 -21.01 2.83
CA ARG A 543 -13.18 -20.80 1.37
C ARG A 543 -11.93 -21.29 0.64
N VAL A 544 -10.77 -21.24 1.28
CA VAL A 544 -9.49 -21.68 0.72
C VAL A 544 -8.77 -22.66 1.64
N LYS A 545 -7.87 -23.48 1.08
CA LYS A 545 -7.00 -24.36 1.88
C LYS A 545 -5.81 -23.58 2.42
N VAL A 546 -5.61 -23.58 3.75
CA VAL A 546 -4.59 -22.76 4.44
C VAL A 546 -3.14 -23.12 4.10
N ASP A 547 -2.90 -24.40 3.79
CA ASP A 547 -1.58 -24.99 3.49
C ASP A 547 -1.17 -24.82 2.02
N ARG A 548 -2.08 -24.34 1.17
CA ARG A 548 -1.84 -24.10 -0.25
C ARG A 548 -1.53 -22.63 -0.53
N PRO A 549 -0.65 -22.35 -1.51
CA PRO A 549 -0.31 -20.99 -1.92
C PRO A 549 -1.55 -20.15 -2.25
N VAL A 550 -1.59 -18.88 -1.82
CA VAL A 550 -2.68 -17.94 -2.10
C VAL A 550 -2.15 -16.54 -2.43
N PHE A 551 -2.77 -15.89 -3.43
CA PHE A 551 -2.59 -14.47 -3.70
C PHE A 551 -3.62 -13.67 -2.90
N VAL A 552 -3.18 -12.57 -2.29
CA VAL A 552 -4.00 -11.77 -1.38
C VAL A 552 -4.00 -10.32 -1.83
N GLY A 553 -5.20 -9.72 -1.94
CA GLY A 553 -5.40 -8.28 -2.01
C GLY A 553 -5.96 -7.75 -0.69
N ILE A 554 -5.45 -6.66 -0.12
CA ILE A 554 -5.95 -6.04 1.12
C ILE A 554 -6.34 -4.58 0.85
N GLY A 555 -7.61 -4.24 1.09
CA GLY A 555 -8.15 -2.93 0.81
C GLY A 555 -8.66 -2.24 2.07
N HIS A 556 -8.43 -0.92 2.20
CA HIS A 556 -8.98 -0.13 3.29
C HIS A 556 -9.45 1.26 2.88
N ALA A 557 -10.50 1.78 3.53
CA ALA A 557 -11.03 3.13 3.32
C ALA A 557 -10.65 4.02 4.50
N SER A 558 -9.51 4.71 4.42
CA SER A 558 -8.97 5.53 5.51
C SER A 558 -8.84 4.77 6.84
N ALA A 559 -8.42 3.49 6.77
CA ALA A 559 -8.29 2.58 7.91
C ALA A 559 -6.97 1.76 7.85
N PRO A 560 -5.80 2.40 7.67
CA PRO A 560 -4.52 1.71 7.47
C PRO A 560 -4.15 0.79 8.65
N ARG A 561 -4.44 1.20 9.90
CA ARG A 561 -4.24 0.36 11.08
C ARG A 561 -4.98 -0.98 11.00
N TRP A 562 -6.22 -0.98 10.50
CA TRP A 562 -7.01 -2.21 10.37
C TRP A 562 -6.54 -3.07 9.20
N ALA A 563 -6.04 -2.46 8.12
CA ALA A 563 -5.42 -3.17 7.01
C ALA A 563 -4.17 -3.93 7.47
N GLY A 564 -3.31 -3.25 8.24
CA GLY A 564 -2.11 -3.85 8.85
C GLY A 564 -2.41 -5.05 9.73
N LYS A 565 -3.33 -4.89 10.69
CA LYS A 565 -3.79 -6.01 11.54
C LYS A 565 -4.36 -7.17 10.72
N LEU A 566 -5.10 -6.88 9.64
CA LEU A 566 -5.64 -7.91 8.76
C LEU A 566 -4.51 -8.61 8.00
N ARG A 567 -3.50 -7.88 7.54
CA ARG A 567 -2.30 -8.42 6.87
C ARG A 567 -1.55 -9.38 7.79
N GLU A 568 -1.23 -8.96 9.02
CA GLU A 568 -0.56 -9.79 10.03
C GLU A 568 -1.34 -11.10 10.24
N ALA A 569 -2.64 -10.99 10.53
CA ALA A 569 -3.49 -12.16 10.75
C ALA A 569 -3.57 -13.08 9.52
N ILE A 570 -3.53 -12.54 8.29
CA ILE A 570 -3.51 -13.35 7.07
C ILE A 570 -2.18 -14.09 6.93
N VAL A 571 -1.05 -13.41 7.11
CA VAL A 571 0.29 -14.01 6.98
C VAL A 571 0.50 -15.12 8.02
N GLU A 572 0.00 -14.94 9.24
CA GLU A 572 0.07 -15.97 10.30
C GLU A 572 -0.75 -17.23 10.00
N ASN A 573 -1.84 -17.10 9.22
CA ASN A 573 -2.84 -18.16 9.07
C ASN A 573 -2.85 -18.83 7.70
N PHE A 574 -2.16 -18.29 6.70
CA PHE A 574 -2.20 -18.78 5.33
C PHE A 574 -0.80 -18.79 4.67
N LYS A 575 -0.58 -19.71 3.74
CA LYS A 575 0.61 -19.71 2.87
C LYS A 575 0.49 -18.65 1.77
N VAL A 576 0.79 -17.41 2.12
CA VAL A 576 0.71 -16.26 1.21
C VAL A 576 1.88 -16.26 0.22
N ILE A 577 1.57 -16.15 -1.08
CA ILE A 577 2.58 -15.94 -2.14
C ILE A 577 2.99 -14.47 -2.18
N GLU A 578 1.98 -13.59 -2.16
CA GLU A 578 2.13 -12.17 -2.39
C GLU A 578 0.92 -11.44 -1.80
N VAL A 579 1.16 -10.23 -1.30
CA VAL A 579 0.13 -9.31 -0.83
C VAL A 579 0.14 -8.05 -1.69
N TYR A 580 -0.99 -7.74 -2.31
CA TYR A 580 -1.29 -6.45 -2.91
C TYR A 580 -2.14 -5.63 -1.94
N GLU A 581 -1.63 -4.51 -1.46
CA GLU A 581 -2.36 -3.64 -0.55
C GLU A 581 -2.64 -2.28 -1.18
N SER A 582 -3.86 -1.75 -0.99
CA SER A 582 -4.23 -0.44 -1.52
C SER A 582 -5.29 0.26 -0.68
N GLN A 583 -5.22 1.58 -0.63
CA GLN A 583 -6.31 2.40 -0.12
C GLN A 583 -7.44 2.46 -1.15
N ILE A 584 -8.66 2.16 -0.71
CA ILE A 584 -9.86 2.18 -1.53
C ILE A 584 -10.08 3.60 -2.08
N GLY A 585 -10.16 3.73 -3.39
CA GLY A 585 -10.26 5.02 -4.08
C GLY A 585 -11.63 5.72 -3.94
N PRO A 586 -11.72 7.00 -4.34
CA PRO A 586 -12.93 7.83 -4.28
C PRO A 586 -14.22 7.17 -4.76
N ILE A 587 -14.14 6.36 -5.81
CA ILE A 587 -15.32 5.78 -6.45
C ILE A 587 -15.93 4.71 -5.55
N VAL A 588 -15.16 3.70 -5.18
CA VAL A 588 -15.62 2.64 -4.28
C VAL A 588 -15.89 3.22 -2.89
N GLY A 589 -15.02 4.12 -2.41
CA GLY A 589 -15.13 4.82 -1.13
C GLY A 589 -16.43 5.60 -0.95
N THR A 590 -17.01 6.15 -2.03
CA THR A 590 -18.34 6.79 -2.00
C THR A 590 -19.45 5.82 -1.59
N HIS A 591 -19.31 4.53 -1.94
CA HIS A 591 -20.31 3.50 -1.68
C HIS A 591 -20.03 2.71 -0.41
N VAL A 592 -18.77 2.52 0.01
CA VAL A 592 -18.45 1.74 1.22
C VAL A 592 -18.21 2.61 2.46
N GLY A 593 -17.79 3.86 2.26
CA GLY A 593 -17.49 4.81 3.33
C GLY A 593 -16.17 4.55 4.05
N PRO A 594 -15.70 5.52 4.86
CA PRO A 594 -14.52 5.37 5.69
C PRO A 594 -14.69 4.26 6.74
N GLY A 595 -13.58 3.70 7.21
CA GLY A 595 -13.57 2.59 8.16
C GLY A 595 -13.69 1.20 7.51
N THR A 596 -13.99 1.14 6.21
CA THR A 596 -14.04 -0.13 5.47
C THR A 596 -12.67 -0.81 5.46
N VAL A 597 -12.65 -2.12 5.70
CA VAL A 597 -11.45 -2.96 5.56
C VAL A 597 -11.85 -4.34 5.04
N GLY A 598 -11.03 -4.93 4.17
CA GLY A 598 -11.29 -6.25 3.64
C GLY A 598 -10.12 -6.85 2.88
N ALA A 599 -10.29 -8.11 2.46
CA ALA A 599 -9.32 -8.82 1.66
C ALA A 599 -9.98 -9.60 0.52
N SER A 600 -9.26 -9.74 -0.59
CA SER A 600 -9.59 -10.61 -1.71
C SER A 600 -8.58 -11.74 -1.79
N PHE A 601 -9.07 -12.99 -1.86
CA PHE A 601 -8.22 -14.17 -1.96
C PHE A 601 -8.40 -14.83 -3.31
N PHE A 602 -7.29 -15.24 -3.91
CA PHE A 602 -7.29 -16.13 -5.08
C PHE A 602 -6.30 -17.27 -4.87
N GLN A 603 -6.82 -18.50 -4.81
CA GLN A 603 -6.01 -19.71 -4.70
C GLN A 603 -5.84 -20.36 -6.08
N PRO A 604 -4.63 -20.32 -6.67
CA PRO A 604 -4.38 -20.87 -8.01
C PRO A 604 -4.42 -22.41 -8.01
N THR A 605 -4.66 -23.00 -9.18
CA THR A 605 -4.28 -24.39 -9.45
C THR A 605 -2.75 -24.53 -9.53
N GLU A 606 -2.22 -25.76 -9.57
CA GLU A 606 -0.78 -25.97 -9.75
C GLU A 606 -0.28 -25.42 -11.09
N GLU A 607 -1.04 -25.62 -12.17
CA GLU A 607 -0.74 -25.06 -13.50
C GLU A 607 -0.75 -23.53 -13.48
N GLU A 608 -1.77 -22.94 -12.86
CA GLU A 608 -1.86 -21.48 -12.76
C GLU A 608 -0.75 -20.89 -11.92
N LEU A 609 -0.29 -21.59 -10.88
CA LEU A 609 0.75 -21.07 -10.00
C LEU A 609 2.01 -20.74 -10.81
N GLU A 610 2.48 -21.63 -11.68
CA GLU A 610 3.66 -21.39 -12.55
C GLU A 610 3.47 -20.18 -13.47
N LEU A 611 2.26 -20.04 -14.02
CA LEU A 611 1.90 -18.96 -14.92
C LEU A 611 1.75 -17.61 -14.21
N LEU A 612 1.36 -17.62 -12.94
CA LEU A 612 0.97 -16.42 -12.19
C LEU A 612 2.00 -15.96 -11.16
N ARG A 613 3.12 -16.68 -11.01
CA ARG A 613 4.21 -16.24 -10.13
C ARG A 613 4.63 -14.81 -10.48
N PRO A 614 5.08 -14.02 -9.48
CA PRO A 614 5.72 -12.73 -9.74
C PRO A 614 6.70 -12.81 -10.91
N LEU A 615 6.72 -11.74 -11.70
CA LEU A 615 7.75 -11.58 -12.73
C LEU A 615 9.01 -11.19 -11.96
N ASP A 616 9.84 -12.18 -11.68
CA ASP A 616 11.12 -12.00 -10.98
C ASP A 616 11.99 -10.92 -11.64
#